data_AF-A0A2E2Y8Z7-F1
#
_entry.id   AF-A0A2E2Y8Z7-F1
#
_cell.length_a   1.000
_cell.length_b   1.000
_cell.length_c   1.000
_cell.angle_alpha   90.00
_cell.angle_beta   90.00
_cell.angle_gamma   90.00
#
_symmetry.space_group_name_H-M   'P 1'
#
loop_
_entity.id
_entity.type
_entity.pdbx_description
1 polymer ?
#
loop_
_entity_poly.entity_id
_entity_poly.type
_entity_poly.pdbx_seq_one_letter_code
_entity_poly.pdbx_strand_id
1 'polypeptide(L)'
;MCADWYEGTDCSTEERAKYYGSYIGTATYFNEDGNLIDSSIDTIPVMGNGSIVNELDADKVILALVASGMGDFEIPTNTMSDPDGTSFIINGDGSFNGNLLTINAKLEFTTETLDFSFSGSK
;
A
#
# COMPACT_ATOMS: atom_id res chain seq x y z
N MET A 1 -17.03 23.36 -5.72
CA MET A 1 -16.64 22.07 -5.11
C MET A 1 -15.94 21.30 -6.21
N CYS A 2 -14.72 20.83 -5.94
CA CYS A 2 -13.97 20.04 -6.93
C CYS A 2 -14.61 18.67 -7.11
N ALA A 3 -14.30 18.00 -8.21
CA ALA A 3 -14.61 16.59 -8.36
C ALA A 3 -13.83 15.78 -7.31
N ASP A 4 -14.34 14.59 -6.98
CA ASP A 4 -13.66 13.67 -6.07
C ASP A 4 -12.22 13.46 -6.54
N TRP A 5 -11.28 13.42 -5.58
CA TRP A 5 -9.84 13.25 -5.81
C TRP A 5 -9.13 14.44 -6.46
N TYR A 6 -9.80 15.58 -6.62
CA TYR A 6 -9.21 16.82 -7.09
C TYR A 6 -9.32 17.94 -6.07
N GLU A 7 -8.28 18.77 -5.99
CA GLU A 7 -8.16 19.86 -5.04
C GLU A 7 -7.55 21.12 -5.69
N GLY A 8 -7.48 22.19 -4.90
CA GLY A 8 -6.95 23.49 -5.31
C GLY A 8 -8.02 24.46 -5.76
N THR A 9 -7.60 25.70 -6.05
CA THR A 9 -8.51 26.78 -6.48
C THR A 9 -9.10 26.55 -7.87
N ASP A 10 -8.42 25.78 -8.70
CA ASP A 10 -8.78 25.43 -10.07
C ASP A 10 -9.18 23.96 -10.24
N CYS A 11 -9.20 23.17 -9.16
CA CYS A 11 -9.53 21.75 -9.16
C CYS A 11 -8.67 20.90 -10.12
N SER A 12 -7.40 21.27 -10.32
CA SER A 12 -6.48 20.58 -11.23
C SER A 12 -5.48 19.66 -10.52
N THR A 13 -5.38 19.76 -9.19
CA THR A 13 -4.40 18.98 -8.41
C THR A 13 -5.02 17.68 -7.94
N GLU A 14 -4.44 16.54 -8.33
CA GLU A 14 -4.86 15.23 -7.83
C GLU A 14 -4.48 15.08 -6.35
N GLU A 15 -5.43 14.70 -5.50
CA GLU A 15 -5.22 14.48 -4.08
C GLU A 15 -4.10 13.46 -3.82
N ARG A 16 -4.09 12.37 -4.60
CA ARG A 16 -3.14 11.27 -4.44
C ARG A 16 -1.67 11.69 -4.54
N ALA A 17 -1.39 12.83 -5.18
CA ALA A 17 -0.04 13.38 -5.28
C ALA A 17 0.58 13.71 -3.91
N LYS A 18 -0.25 13.96 -2.89
CA LYS A 18 0.19 14.15 -1.50
C LYS A 18 0.85 12.91 -0.92
N TYR A 19 0.48 11.72 -1.41
CA TYR A 19 0.96 10.44 -0.89
C TYR A 19 2.23 9.96 -1.59
N TYR A 20 2.65 10.60 -2.68
CA TYR A 20 3.87 10.20 -3.39
C TYR A 20 5.12 10.38 -2.53
N GLY A 21 6.09 9.48 -2.73
CA GLY A 21 7.36 9.48 -2.04
C GLY A 21 7.91 8.07 -1.81
N SER A 22 9.11 8.00 -1.22
CA SER A 22 9.70 6.75 -0.76
C SER A 22 9.57 6.66 0.75
N TYR A 23 8.79 5.71 1.24
CA TYR A 23 8.60 5.49 2.66
C TYR A 23 9.62 4.48 3.13
N ILE A 24 10.48 4.89 4.06
CA ILE A 24 11.50 4.01 4.66
C ILE A 24 10.99 3.60 6.02
N GLY A 25 10.91 2.29 6.26
CA GLY A 25 10.22 1.76 7.41
C GLY A 25 10.64 0.34 7.76
N THR A 26 9.89 -0.23 8.70
CA THR A 26 10.07 -1.62 9.10
C THR A 26 8.98 -2.47 8.46
N ALA A 27 9.39 -3.48 7.70
CA ALA A 27 8.56 -4.58 7.27
C ALA A 27 8.65 -5.71 8.31
N THR A 28 7.53 -6.37 8.56
CA THR A 28 7.41 -7.50 9.49
C THR A 28 6.50 -8.55 8.90
N TYR A 29 6.86 -9.80 9.11
CA TYR A 29 6.12 -10.96 8.65
C TYR A 29 5.80 -11.84 9.84
N PHE A 30 4.54 -12.24 9.97
CA PHE A 30 4.05 -13.14 11.00
C PHE A 30 3.44 -14.37 10.35
N ASN A 31 3.53 -15.51 11.02
CA ASN A 31 2.77 -16.71 10.61
C ASN A 31 1.32 -16.64 11.12
N GLU A 32 0.51 -17.62 10.72
CA GLU A 32 -0.91 -17.72 11.11
C GLU A 32 -1.13 -17.80 12.63
N ASP A 33 -0.14 -18.23 13.41
CA ASP A 33 -0.19 -18.24 14.89
C ASP A 33 0.13 -16.87 15.51
N GLY A 34 0.44 -15.85 14.69
CA GLY A 34 0.84 -14.52 15.11
C GLY A 34 2.30 -14.42 15.61
N ASN A 35 3.12 -15.43 15.35
CA ASN A 35 4.54 -15.41 15.71
C ASN A 35 5.34 -14.67 14.65
N LEU A 36 6.25 -13.81 15.08
CA LEU A 36 7.18 -13.12 14.20
C LEU A 36 8.07 -14.14 13.47
N ILE A 37 8.05 -14.08 12.14
CA ILE A 37 8.88 -14.90 11.24
C ILE A 37 10.12 -14.10 10.83
N ASP A 38 9.93 -12.86 10.39
CA ASP A 38 11.02 -11.99 9.97
C ASP A 38 10.69 -10.50 10.16
N SER A 39 11.75 -9.69 10.24
CA SER A 39 11.63 -8.23 10.22
C SER A 39 12.86 -7.59 9.60
N SER A 40 12.64 -6.61 8.73
CA SER A 40 13.70 -5.91 8.02
C SER A 40 13.35 -4.44 7.79
N ILE A 41 14.37 -3.64 7.50
CA ILE A 41 14.16 -2.28 6.99
C ILE A 41 13.87 -2.40 5.50
N ASP A 42 12.81 -1.75 5.06
CA ASP A 42 12.38 -1.74 3.67
C ASP A 42 12.05 -0.32 3.19
N THR A 43 12.05 -0.13 1.87
CA THR A 43 11.69 1.13 1.22
C THR A 43 10.58 0.90 0.21
N ILE A 44 9.39 1.45 0.49
CA ILE A 44 8.24 1.35 -0.40
C ILE A 44 8.10 2.67 -1.19
N PRO A 45 8.41 2.67 -2.50
CA PRO A 45 8.10 3.81 -3.36
C PRO A 45 6.61 3.84 -3.66
N VAL A 46 5.97 4.99 -3.45
CA VAL A 46 4.56 5.25 -3.74
C VAL A 46 4.45 6.29 -4.85
N MET A 47 3.69 5.96 -5.89
CA MET A 47 3.40 6.85 -7.02
C MET A 47 1.96 6.64 -7.52
N GLY A 48 1.51 7.47 -8.47
CA GLY A 48 0.16 7.35 -9.02
C GLY A 48 0.02 6.12 -9.93
N ASN A 49 -1.08 5.37 -9.77
CA ASN A 49 -1.46 4.36 -10.75
C ASN A 49 -1.96 5.06 -12.02
N GLY A 50 -1.23 4.92 -13.13
CA GLY A 50 -1.36 5.80 -14.30
C GLY A 50 -2.78 5.99 -14.86
N SER A 51 -3.69 5.02 -14.69
CA SER A 51 -5.03 5.04 -15.29
C SER A 51 -6.20 5.33 -14.34
N ILE A 52 -6.04 5.13 -13.02
CA ILE A 52 -7.15 5.23 -12.05
C ILE A 52 -6.78 6.26 -10.98
N VAL A 53 -7.56 7.35 -10.91
CA VAL A 53 -7.21 8.56 -10.13
C VAL A 53 -7.13 8.33 -8.62
N ASN A 54 -7.90 7.39 -8.08
CA ASN A 54 -7.89 7.04 -6.66
C ASN A 54 -6.96 5.85 -6.34
N GLU A 55 -6.15 5.41 -7.30
CA GLU A 55 -5.20 4.32 -7.09
C GLU A 55 -3.76 4.83 -7.10
N LEU A 56 -2.96 4.18 -6.27
CA LEU A 56 -1.52 4.33 -6.13
C LEU A 56 -0.84 3.01 -6.47
N ASP A 57 0.39 3.09 -6.97
CA ASP A 57 1.32 1.97 -7.08
C ASP A 57 2.34 2.06 -5.96
N ALA A 58 2.44 1.00 -5.16
CA ALA A 58 3.38 0.84 -4.08
C ALA A 58 4.22 -0.43 -4.33
N ASP A 59 5.30 -0.28 -5.09
CA ASP A 59 6.11 -1.40 -5.60
C ASP A 59 5.27 -2.50 -6.26
N LYS A 60 4.47 -2.10 -7.26
CA LYS A 60 3.54 -2.98 -8.01
C LYS A 60 2.32 -3.48 -7.21
N VAL A 61 2.21 -3.15 -5.93
CA VAL A 61 0.99 -3.37 -5.16
C VAL A 61 0.05 -2.18 -5.36
N ILE A 62 -1.18 -2.45 -5.77
CA ILE A 62 -2.20 -1.41 -5.93
C ILE A 62 -2.76 -1.03 -4.56
N LEU A 63 -2.72 0.27 -4.24
CA LEU A 63 -3.41 0.83 -3.09
C LEU A 63 -4.60 1.67 -3.60
N ALA A 64 -5.82 1.20 -3.36
CA ALA A 64 -7.05 1.87 -3.76
C ALA A 64 -7.57 2.74 -2.62
N LEU A 65 -7.50 4.07 -2.77
CA LEU A 65 -7.99 5.01 -1.76
C LEU A 65 -9.50 4.86 -1.59
N VAL A 66 -9.95 4.76 -0.33
CA VAL A 66 -11.34 4.45 0.03
C VAL A 66 -12.24 5.68 -0.07
N ALA A 67 -11.77 6.83 0.42
CA ALA A 67 -12.48 8.09 0.25
C ALA A 67 -11.52 9.28 0.21
N SER A 68 -11.93 10.29 -0.56
CA SER A 68 -11.19 11.54 -0.72
C SER A 68 -11.01 12.24 0.63
N GLY A 69 -9.78 12.63 0.93
CA GLY A 69 -9.35 13.35 2.12
C GLY A 69 -9.07 12.50 3.36
N MET A 70 -9.25 11.16 3.31
CA MET A 70 -9.05 10.30 4.49
C MET A 70 -7.66 9.66 4.55
N GLY A 71 -7.04 9.38 3.39
CA GLY A 71 -5.74 8.69 3.32
C GLY A 71 -5.81 7.18 3.57
N ASP A 72 -6.97 6.62 3.90
CA ASP A 72 -7.18 5.18 4.01
C ASP A 72 -7.25 4.51 2.62
N PHE A 73 -6.68 3.32 2.50
CA PHE A 73 -6.72 2.53 1.27
C PHE A 73 -7.00 1.05 1.55
N GLU A 74 -7.55 0.38 0.54
CA GLU A 74 -7.62 -1.07 0.44
C GLU A 74 -6.56 -1.57 -0.55
N ILE A 75 -6.03 -2.77 -0.29
CA ILE A 75 -5.24 -3.55 -1.23
C ILE A 75 -6.17 -4.61 -1.81
N PRO A 76 -6.71 -4.43 -3.02
CA PRO A 76 -7.57 -5.43 -3.64
C PRO A 76 -6.78 -6.72 -3.90
N THR A 77 -7.50 -7.84 -3.89
CA THR A 77 -6.93 -9.17 -4.13
C THR A 77 -6.20 -9.20 -5.48
N ASN A 78 -4.89 -9.39 -5.43
CA ASN A 78 -4.04 -9.50 -6.61
C ASN A 78 -3.11 -10.69 -6.50
N THR A 79 -2.85 -11.35 -7.62
CA THR A 79 -1.80 -12.36 -7.72
C THR A 79 -0.48 -11.68 -8.03
N MET A 80 0.51 -11.93 -7.19
CA MET A 80 1.87 -11.44 -7.32
C MET A 80 2.81 -12.61 -7.59
N SER A 81 3.99 -12.30 -8.13
CA SER A 81 5.07 -13.26 -8.28
C SER A 81 6.34 -12.67 -7.67
N ASP A 82 6.93 -13.41 -6.74
CA ASP A 82 8.24 -13.12 -6.20
C ASP A 82 9.32 -13.35 -7.27
N PRO A 83 10.48 -12.65 -7.24
CA PRO A 83 11.55 -12.87 -8.19
C PRO A 83 12.09 -14.31 -8.22
N ASP A 84 11.91 -15.09 -7.16
CA ASP A 84 12.25 -16.51 -7.12
C ASP A 84 11.29 -17.40 -7.94
N GLY A 85 10.18 -16.83 -8.42
CA GLY A 85 9.13 -17.50 -9.20
C GLY A 85 7.93 -17.97 -8.38
N THR A 86 7.95 -17.79 -7.06
CA THR A 86 6.84 -18.14 -6.17
C THR A 86 5.67 -17.17 -6.40
N SER A 87 4.49 -17.72 -6.68
CA SER A 87 3.27 -16.91 -6.79
C SER A 87 2.52 -16.91 -5.48
N PHE A 88 1.98 -15.75 -5.11
CA PHE A 88 1.16 -15.56 -3.93
C PHE A 88 0.01 -14.60 -4.22
N ILE A 89 -1.03 -14.66 -3.40
CA ILE A 89 -2.13 -13.69 -3.42
C ILE A 89 -1.87 -12.67 -2.32
N ILE A 90 -2.07 -11.39 -2.62
CA ILE A 90 -2.01 -10.31 -1.65
C ILE A 90 -3.35 -9.57 -1.58
N ASN A 91 -3.79 -9.27 -0.36
CA ASN A 91 -4.88 -8.35 -0.06
C ASN A 91 -4.72 -7.76 1.34
N GLY A 92 -5.38 -6.64 1.61
CA GLY A 92 -5.19 -5.95 2.88
C GLY A 92 -5.71 -4.53 2.86
N ASP A 93 -5.15 -3.71 3.74
CA ASP A 93 -5.52 -2.32 3.93
C ASP A 93 -4.36 -1.53 4.53
N GLY A 94 -4.56 -0.23 4.62
CA GLY A 94 -3.62 0.64 5.29
C GLY A 94 -4.04 2.09 5.23
N SER A 95 -3.11 2.97 5.61
CA SER A 95 -3.39 4.39 5.68
C SER A 95 -2.14 5.24 5.43
N PHE A 96 -2.39 6.44 4.92
CA PHE A 96 -1.46 7.56 4.94
C PHE A 96 -1.88 8.54 6.03
N ASN A 97 -1.01 8.76 7.02
CA ASN A 97 -1.22 9.78 8.05
C ASN A 97 -0.05 10.78 8.04
N GLY A 98 -0.22 11.86 7.26
CA GLY A 98 0.84 12.81 6.99
C GLY A 98 1.99 12.17 6.22
N ASN A 99 3.16 12.06 6.88
CA ASN A 99 4.34 11.41 6.29
C ASN A 99 4.43 9.91 6.61
N LEU A 100 3.51 9.35 7.39
CA LEU A 100 3.50 7.94 7.77
C LEU A 100 2.67 7.13 6.79
N LEU A 101 3.23 6.02 6.30
CA LEU A 101 2.54 4.94 5.61
C LEU A 101 2.48 3.74 6.53
N THR A 102 1.28 3.20 6.74
CA THR A 102 1.06 1.91 7.37
C THR A 102 0.36 0.96 6.40
N ILE A 103 0.84 -0.28 6.29
CA ILE A 103 0.20 -1.35 5.50
C ILE A 103 0.01 -2.55 6.41
N ASN A 104 -1.16 -3.18 6.33
CA ASN A 104 -1.41 -4.52 6.86
C ASN A 104 -1.95 -5.37 5.70
N ALA A 105 -1.28 -6.46 5.37
CA ALA A 105 -1.68 -7.32 4.27
C ALA A 105 -1.56 -8.79 4.64
N LYS A 106 -2.34 -9.63 3.96
CA LYS A 106 -2.18 -11.08 3.96
C LYS A 106 -1.49 -11.50 2.68
N LEU A 107 -0.52 -12.39 2.82
CA LEU A 107 0.21 -13.02 1.73
C LEU A 107 -0.16 -14.51 1.75
N GLU A 108 -0.98 -14.95 0.81
CA GLU A 108 -1.41 -16.34 0.69
C GLU A 108 -0.55 -17.06 -0.35
N PHE A 109 0.34 -17.91 0.13
CA PHE A 109 1.12 -18.84 -0.68
C PHE A 109 0.36 -20.16 -0.84
N THR A 110 0.85 -21.05 -1.71
CA THR A 110 0.20 -22.37 -1.90
C THR A 110 0.21 -23.23 -0.63
N THR A 111 1.19 -23.05 0.25
CA THR A 111 1.43 -23.90 1.43
C THR A 111 1.29 -23.20 2.76
N GLU A 112 1.20 -21.87 2.78
CA GLU A 112 1.15 -21.07 4.01
C GLU A 112 0.52 -19.70 3.77
N THR A 113 0.03 -19.09 4.85
CA THR A 113 -0.37 -17.68 4.87
C THR A 113 0.56 -16.90 5.80
N LEU A 114 0.99 -15.72 5.36
CA LEU A 114 1.72 -14.77 6.21
C LEU A 114 0.90 -13.50 6.40
N ASP A 115 0.93 -12.95 7.61
CA ASP A 115 0.49 -11.57 7.86
C ASP A 115 1.71 -10.65 7.71
N PHE A 116 1.61 -9.72 6.77
CA PHE A 116 2.59 -8.67 6.51
C PHE A 116 2.14 -7.37 7.19
N SER A 117 3.06 -6.70 7.86
CA SER A 117 2.85 -5.31 8.26
C SER A 117 4.06 -4.44 7.95
N PHE A 118 3.79 -3.23 7.49
CA PHE A 118 4.79 -2.20 7.24
C PHE A 118 4.40 -0.90 7.93
N SER A 119 5.38 -0.23 8.52
CA SER A 119 5.24 1.14 9.02
C SER A 119 6.49 1.94 8.66
N GLY A 120 6.34 2.99 7.86
CA GLY A 120 7.46 3.78 7.37
C GLY A 120 7.12 5.25 7.12
N SER A 121 8.15 6.10 7.11
CA SER A 121 8.00 7.54 6.92
C SER A 121 8.77 8.04 5.70
N LYS A 122 8.26 9.11 5.08
CA LYS A 122 8.94 9.87 4.02
C LYS A 122 9.56 11.19 4.50
#